data_AF-A0A6G8F223-F1
#
_entry.id   AF-A0A6G8F223-F1
#
_cell.length_a   1.000
_cell.length_b   1.000
_cell.length_c   1.000
_cell.angle_alpha   90.00
_cell.angle_beta   90.00
_cell.angle_gamma   90.00
#
_symmetry.space_group_name_H-M   'P 1'
#
loop_
_entity.id
_entity.type
_entity.pdbx_description
1 polymer ?
#
loop_
_entity_poly.entity_id
_entity_poly.type
_entity_poly.pdbx_seq_one_letter_code
_entity_poly.pdbx_strand_id
1 'polypeptide(L)' 'MLELSAYKKNKKELRDAIAVQLRALREKEGLSIEELSVCTGISVEILRGVEDGKARRLGHLYRLARYYDKQMKIEFY' A
#
# COMPACT_ATOMS: atom_id res chain seq x y z
N MET A 1 10.72 -24.98 19.66
CA MET A 1 9.45 -24.23 19.68
C MET A 1 9.70 -22.71 19.60
N LEU A 2 10.65 -22.29 18.76
CA LEU A 2 10.81 -20.91 18.30
C LEU A 2 9.91 -20.72 17.06
N GLU A 3 9.84 -19.51 16.51
CA GLU A 3 9.36 -19.18 15.14
C GLU A 3 7.98 -18.50 15.01
N LEU A 4 6.88 -18.94 15.64
CA LEU A 4 5.56 -18.37 15.29
C LEU A 4 5.30 -16.94 15.78
N SER A 5 5.82 -16.55 16.96
CA SER A 5 5.62 -15.18 17.48
C SER A 5 6.51 -14.16 16.78
N ALA A 6 7.76 -14.52 16.49
CA ALA A 6 8.71 -13.71 15.73
C ALA A 6 8.28 -13.54 14.27
N TYR A 7 7.81 -14.61 13.62
CA TYR A 7 7.27 -14.55 12.26
C TYR A 7 6.05 -13.63 12.15
N LYS A 8 5.10 -13.73 13.10
CA LYS A 8 3.92 -12.83 13.14
C LYS A 8 4.32 -11.38 13.40
N LYS A 9 5.32 -11.14 14.26
CA LYS A 9 5.85 -9.80 14.55
C LYS A 9 6.48 -9.17 13.30
N ASN A 10 7.38 -9.88 12.62
CA ASN A 10 7.99 -9.44 11.36
C ASN A 10 6.95 -9.14 10.28
N LYS A 11 5.91 -9.97 10.16
CA LYS A 11 4.84 -9.76 9.19
C LYS A 11 3.99 -8.52 9.50
N LYS A 12 3.81 -8.19 10.78
CA LYS A 12 3.11 -6.98 11.21
C LYS A 12 3.96 -5.74 10.92
N GLU A 13 5.21 -5.73 11.36
CA GLU A 13 6.15 -4.63 11.12
C GLU A 13 6.30 -4.32 9.62
N LEU A 14 6.37 -5.36 8.78
CA LEU A 14 6.40 -5.19 7.33
C LEU A 14 5.12 -4.55 6.78
N ARG A 15 3.94 -4.91 7.29
CA ARG A 15 2.67 -4.30 6.88
C ARG A 15 2.59 -2.84 7.28
N ASP A 16 3.03 -2.54 8.49
CA ASP A 16 3.04 -1.17 9.03
C ASP A 16 3.99 -0.29 8.20
N ALA A 17 5.17 -0.80 7.83
CA ALA A 17 6.11 -0.09 6.94
C ALA A 17 5.51 0.20 5.55
N ILE A 18 4.84 -0.79 4.95
CA ILE A 18 4.17 -0.63 3.64
C ILE A 18 3.03 0.41 3.74
N ALA A 19 2.26 0.39 4.83
CA ALA A 19 1.18 1.33 5.06
C ALA A 19 1.68 2.78 5.11
N VAL A 20 2.78 3.02 5.84
CA VAL A 20 3.44 4.33 5.94
C VAL A 20 3.95 4.79 4.58
N GLN A 21 4.63 3.91 3.83
CA GLN A 21 5.15 4.26 2.50
C GLN A 21 4.04 4.59 1.50
N LEU A 22 2.93 3.84 1.52
CA LEU A 22 1.81 4.11 0.63
C LEU A 22 1.19 5.49 0.90
N ARG A 23 0.96 5.81 2.18
CA ARG A 23 0.44 7.12 2.57
C ARG A 23 1.37 8.25 2.13
N ALA A 24 2.67 8.11 2.39
CA ALA A 24 3.67 9.10 2.00
C ALA A 24 3.73 9.32 0.48
N LEU A 25 3.67 8.25 -0.32
CA LEU A 25 3.61 8.34 -1.78
C LEU A 25 2.33 9.02 -2.26
N ARG A 26 1.17 8.66 -1.71
CA ARG A 26 -0.11 9.29 -2.04
C ARG A 26 -0.08 10.79 -1.74
N GLU A 27 0.41 11.18 -0.57
CA GLU A 27 0.51 12.57 -0.15
C GLU A 27 1.52 13.37 -0.99
N LYS A 28 2.65 12.75 -1.37
CA LYS A 28 3.64 13.37 -2.26
C LYS A 28 3.05 13.71 -3.63
N GLU A 29 2.18 12.85 -4.15
CA GLU A 29 1.47 13.06 -5.42
C GLU A 29 0.24 13.99 -5.27
N GLY A 30 -0.04 14.50 -4.07
CA GLY A 30 -1.19 15.37 -3.81
C GLY A 30 -2.55 14.68 -3.92
N LEU A 31 -2.60 13.34 -3.90
CA LEU A 31 -3.81 12.56 -4.12
C LEU A 31 -4.59 12.37 -2.82
N SER A 32 -5.91 12.53 -2.89
CA SER A 32 -6.85 12.02 -1.89
C SER A 32 -6.97 10.50 -2.00
N ILE A 33 -7.51 9.87 -0.95
CA ILE A 33 -7.69 8.42 -0.95
C ILE A 33 -8.82 7.99 -1.91
N GLU A 34 -9.77 8.89 -2.15
CA GLU A 34 -10.84 8.77 -3.13
C GLU A 34 -10.30 8.81 -4.56
N GLU A 35 -9.38 9.73 -4.87
CA GLU A 35 -8.71 9.77 -6.18
C GLU A 35 -7.84 8.54 -6.42
N LEU A 36 -7.08 8.11 -5.40
CA LEU A 36 -6.29 6.88 -5.49
C LEU A 36 -7.18 5.65 -5.74
N SER A 37 -8.38 5.62 -5.15
CA SER A 37 -9.38 4.57 -5.39
C SER A 37 -9.81 4.53 -6.87
N VAL A 38 -10.10 5.69 -7.46
CA VAL A 38 -10.47 5.81 -8.88
C VAL A 38 -9.32 5.35 -9.78
N CYS A 39 -8.09 5.80 -9.51
CA CYS A 39 -6.92 5.47 -10.33
C CYS A 39 -6.55 3.98 -10.29
N THR A 40 -6.76 3.32 -9.15
CA THR A 40 -6.31 1.93 -8.93
C THR A 40 -7.43 0.90 -9.08
N GLY A 41 -8.69 1.35 -9.09
CA GLY A 41 -9.88 0.49 -9.07
C GLY A 41 -10.03 -0.30 -7.77
N ILE A 42 -9.41 0.16 -6.68
CA ILE A 42 -9.48 -0.43 -5.35
C ILE A 42 -10.41 0.44 -4.51
N SER A 43 -11.37 -0.15 -3.78
CA SER A 43 -12.28 0.65 -2.96
C SER A 43 -11.55 1.44 -1.87
N VAL A 44 -12.08 2.62 -1.55
CA VAL A 44 -11.59 3.50 -0.48
C VAL A 44 -11.45 2.77 0.86
N GLU A 45 -12.41 1.90 1.20
CA GLU A 45 -12.37 1.11 2.44
C GLU A 45 -11.13 0.20 2.50
N ILE A 46 -10.78 -0.43 1.39
CA ILE A 46 -9.58 -1.26 1.30
C ILE A 46 -8.33 -0.41 1.41
N LEU A 47 -8.27 0.75 0.73
CA LEU A 47 -7.12 1.65 0.80
C LEU A 47 -6.91 2.18 2.22
N ARG A 48 -7.97 2.60 2.91
CA ARG A 48 -7.90 2.99 4.34
C ARG A 48 -7.44 1.83 5.21
N GLY A 49 -7.96 0.64 4.98
CA GLY A 49 -7.51 -0.58 5.66
C GLY A 49 -6.03 -0.88 5.41
N VAL A 50 -5.50 -0.54 4.24
CA VAL A 50 -4.07 -0.67 3.95
C VAL A 50 -3.25 0.37 4.69
N GLU A 51 -3.61 1.66 4.62
CA GLU A 51 -2.90 2.74 5.32
C GLU A 51 -2.97 2.63 6.85
N ASP A 52 -3.99 1.95 7.39
CA ASP A 52 -4.13 1.65 8.82
C ASP A 52 -3.32 0.41 9.26
N GLY A 53 -2.57 -0.24 8.36
CA GLY A 53 -1.85 -1.50 8.65
C GLY A 53 -2.77 -2.73 8.78
N LYS A 54 -4.07 -2.57 8.52
CA LYS A 54 -5.09 -3.63 8.58
C LYS A 54 -5.22 -4.43 7.26
N ALA A 55 -4.29 -4.25 6.32
CA ALA A 55 -4.27 -4.91 5.02
C ALA A 55 -4.38 -6.44 5.16
N ARG A 56 -5.56 -7.00 4.83
CA ARG A 56 -5.80 -8.44 4.93
C ARG A 56 -5.31 -9.24 3.72
N ARG A 57 -5.19 -8.63 2.53
CA ARG A 57 -4.87 -9.32 1.27
C ARG A 57 -3.73 -8.64 0.50
N LEU A 58 -2.67 -9.41 0.24
CA LEU A 58 -1.44 -8.97 -0.46
C LEU A 58 -1.69 -8.55 -1.92
N GLY A 59 -2.74 -9.07 -2.57
CA GLY A 59 -3.03 -8.76 -3.98
C GLY A 59 -3.38 -7.29 -4.25
N HIS A 60 -3.90 -6.56 -3.26
CA HIS A 60 -4.21 -5.13 -3.41
C HIS A 60 -2.94 -4.26 -3.34
N LEU A 61 -1.97 -4.65 -2.51
CA LEU A 61 -0.64 -4.03 -2.46
C LEU A 61 0.08 -4.17 -3.80
N TYR A 62 -0.05 -5.33 -4.45
CA TYR A 62 0.55 -5.55 -5.77
C TYR A 62 -0.03 -4.63 -6.86
N ARG A 63 -1.35 -4.37 -6.86
CA ARG A 63 -1.95 -3.39 -7.79
C ARG A 63 -1.46 -1.98 -7.54
N LEU A 64 -1.32 -1.58 -6.27
CA LEU A 64 -0.78 -0.28 -5.90
C LEU A 64 0.67 -0.13 -6.36
N ALA A 65 1.53 -1.11 -6.09
CA ALA A 65 2.91 -1.12 -6.55
C ALA A 65 3.01 -1.00 -8.08
N ARG A 66 2.15 -1.72 -8.82
CA ARG A 66 2.09 -1.62 -10.29
C ARG A 66 1.60 -0.27 -10.80
N TYR A 67 0.70 0.41 -10.09
CA TYR A 67 0.25 1.75 -10.47
C TYR A 67 1.39 2.76 -10.35
N TYR A 68 2.10 2.78 -9.22
CA TYR A 68 3.23 3.67 -9.00
C TYR A 68 4.44 3.35 -9.91
N ASP A 69 4.74 2.07 -10.17
CA ASP A 69 5.82 1.68 -11.11
C ASP A 69 5.52 2.10 -12.56
N LYS A 70 4.24 2.17 -12.94
CA LYS A 70 3.84 2.70 -14.26
C LYS A 70 3.97 4.21 -14.36
N GLN A 71 3.62 4.95 -13.31
CA GLN A 71 3.72 6.42 -13.29
C GLN A 71 5.20 6.89 -13.31
N MET A 72 6.08 6.24 -12.54
CA MET A 72 7.53 6.55 -12.55
C MET A 72 8.24 6.28 -13.88
N LYS A 73 7.67 5.43 -14.75
CA LYS A 73 8.22 5.17 -16.09
C LYS A 73 7.76 6.18 -17.15
N ILE A 74 6.83 7.08 -16.83
CA ILE A 74 6.28 8.05 -17.78
C ILE A 74 7.05 9.39 -17.72
N GLU A 75 7.90 9.63 -16.71
CA GLU A 75 8.70 10.87 -16.60
C GLU A 75 10.05 10.87 -17.35
N PHE A 76 10.33 9.86 -18.20
CA PHE A 76 11.54 9.85 -19.03
C PHE A 76 11.23 9.53 -20.48
N TYR A 77 10.55 10.42 -21.21
CA TYR A 77 10.68 10.60 -22.66
C TYR A 77 10.24 12.00 -23.07
#